data_AF-A0A085FLB8-F1
#
_entry.id   AF-A0A085FLB8-F1
#
_cell.length_a   1.000
_cell.length_b   1.000
_cell.length_c   1.000
_cell.angle_alpha   90.00
_cell.angle_beta   90.00
_cell.angle_gamma   90.00
#
_symmetry.space_group_name_H-M   'P 1'
#
loop_
_entity.id
_entity.type
_entity.pdbx_description
1 polymer ?
#
loop_
_entity_poly.entity_id
_entity_poly.type
_entity_poly.pdbx_seq_one_letter_code
_entity_poly.pdbx_strand_id
1 'polypeptide(L)'
;MADTYRAWLRGAEKWQNIAVIDLRSLDGIGKLLQSAGLKTLGEIDEMEGPELLKQPGLGVGVIRRVRGIIRNCKAEERRRRSATASLRVRPPRVAL
;
A
#
# COMPACT_ATOMS: atom_id res chain seq x y z
N MET A 1 -10.52 -12.88 -6.09
CA MET A 1 -9.10 -12.67 -6.39
C MET A 1 -8.66 -11.47 -5.59
N ALA A 2 -7.67 -11.66 -4.70
CA ALA A 2 -7.05 -10.62 -3.88
C ALA A 2 -5.54 -10.66 -4.17
N ASP A 3 -5.23 -10.63 -5.46
CA ASP A 3 -3.99 -11.20 -5.98
C ASP A 3 -2.85 -10.19 -5.94
N THR A 4 -3.14 -8.89 -6.09
CA THR A 4 -2.12 -7.83 -6.05
C THR A 4 -1.64 -7.57 -4.62
N TYR A 5 -2.54 -7.61 -3.63
CA TYR A 5 -2.14 -7.49 -2.22
C TYR A 5 -1.27 -8.67 -1.78
N ARG A 6 -1.61 -9.89 -2.19
CA ARG A 6 -0.80 -11.09 -1.92
C ARG A 6 0.53 -11.07 -2.67
N ALA A 7 0.55 -10.62 -3.92
CA ALA A 7 1.78 -10.44 -4.69
C ALA A 7 2.71 -9.41 -4.03
N TRP A 8 2.17 -8.30 -3.54
CA TRP A 8 2.91 -7.34 -2.74
C TRP A 8 3.44 -7.95 -1.44
N LEU A 9 2.64 -8.74 -0.71
CA LEU A 9 3.11 -9.43 0.50
C LEU A 9 4.32 -10.34 0.23
N ARG A 10 4.38 -10.97 -0.95
CA ARG A 10 5.51 -11.81 -1.40
C ARG A 10 6.68 -11.01 -1.98
N GLY A 11 6.55 -9.69 -2.11
CA GLY A 11 7.56 -8.82 -2.71
C GLY A 11 7.66 -8.93 -4.24
N ALA A 12 6.69 -9.58 -4.88
CA ALA A 12 6.62 -9.69 -6.35
C ALA A 12 6.05 -8.42 -7.00
N GLU A 13 5.44 -7.54 -6.21
CA GLU A 13 4.78 -6.33 -6.67
C GLU A 13 5.04 -5.17 -5.71
N LYS A 14 4.95 -3.93 -6.21
CA LYS A 14 5.11 -2.70 -5.41
C LYS A 14 3.77 -2.30 -4.79
N TRP A 15 3.81 -1.65 -3.62
CA TRP A 15 2.57 -1.27 -2.94
C TRP A 15 1.67 -0.33 -3.76
N GLN A 16 2.24 0.51 -4.63
CA GLN A 16 1.48 1.42 -5.48
C GLN A 16 0.50 0.68 -6.40
N ASN A 17 0.82 -0.55 -6.80
CA ASN A 17 0.03 -1.33 -7.74
C ASN A 17 -1.07 -2.14 -7.04
N ILE A 18 -1.13 -2.13 -5.71
CA ILE A 18 -2.19 -2.81 -4.96
C ILE A 18 -3.53 -2.24 -5.42
N ALA A 19 -4.35 -3.10 -5.98
CA ALA A 19 -5.66 -2.74 -6.48
C ALA A 19 -6.62 -2.48 -5.31
N VAL A 20 -7.42 -1.41 -5.39
CA VAL A 20 -8.35 -1.05 -4.30
C VAL A 20 -9.44 -2.10 -4.09
N ILE A 21 -9.75 -2.87 -5.12
CA ILE A 21 -10.63 -4.05 -5.07
C ILE A 21 -10.14 -5.09 -4.06
N ASP A 22 -8.82 -5.22 -3.89
CA ASP A 22 -8.23 -6.17 -2.95
C ASP A 22 -8.36 -5.68 -1.50
N LEU A 23 -8.70 -4.41 -1.29
CA LEU A 23 -8.97 -3.82 0.03
C LEU A 23 -10.42 -4.01 0.49
N ARG A 24 -11.29 -4.63 -0.33
CA ARG A 24 -12.72 -4.81 -0.01
C ARG A 24 -12.94 -5.59 1.29
N SER A 25 -12.08 -6.56 1.59
CA SER A 25 -12.18 -7.39 2.79
C SER A 25 -11.79 -6.68 4.08
N LEU A 26 -11.10 -5.54 3.98
CA LEU A 26 -10.53 -4.89 5.16
C LEU A 26 -11.55 -4.03 5.92
N ASP A 27 -12.61 -3.51 5.28
CA ASP A 27 -13.62 -2.64 5.93
C ASP A 27 -14.74 -2.17 4.95
N GLY A 28 -14.90 -2.79 3.77
CA GLY A 28 -15.80 -2.27 2.71
C GLY A 28 -15.28 -1.01 1.99
N ILE A 29 -14.15 -0.44 2.43
CA ILE A 29 -13.49 0.73 1.83
C ILE A 29 -13.15 0.49 0.35
N GLY A 30 -12.72 -0.72 0.00
CA GLY A 30 -12.41 -1.06 -1.39
C GLY A 30 -13.60 -0.87 -2.34
N LYS A 31 -14.84 -1.04 -1.86
CA LYS A 31 -16.05 -0.78 -2.66
C LYS A 31 -16.26 0.72 -2.87
N LEU A 32 -16.09 1.54 -1.83
CA LEU A 32 -16.20 3.00 -1.92
C LEU A 32 -15.16 3.60 -2.87
N LEU A 33 -13.90 3.15 -2.77
CA LEU A 33 -12.83 3.59 -3.66
C LEU A 33 -13.10 3.21 -5.11
N GLN A 34 -13.59 2.00 -5.35
CA GLN A 34 -13.94 1.56 -6.69
C GLN A 34 -15.13 2.35 -7.25
N SER A 35 -16.16 2.62 -6.44
CA SER A 35 -17.29 3.46 -6.84
C SER A 35 -16.87 4.91 -7.14
N ALA A 36 -15.81 5.40 -6.49
CA ALA A 36 -15.16 6.67 -6.78
C ALA A 36 -14.23 6.63 -8.01
N GLY A 37 -14.16 5.50 -8.74
CA GLY A 37 -13.36 5.35 -9.95
C GLY A 37 -11.86 5.12 -9.72
N LEU A 38 -11.43 4.99 -8.46
CA LEU A 38 -10.03 4.74 -8.10
C LEU A 38 -9.71 3.26 -8.29
N LYS A 39 -8.52 2.96 -8.83
CA LYS A 39 -8.10 1.61 -9.20
C LYS A 39 -7.00 1.09 -8.29
N THR A 40 -6.03 1.92 -7.94
CA THR A 40 -4.85 1.49 -7.17
C THR A 40 -4.55 2.39 -5.97
N LEU A 41 -3.75 1.90 -5.02
CA LEU A 41 -3.26 2.70 -3.91
C LEU A 41 -2.31 3.83 -4.37
N GLY A 42 -1.59 3.65 -5.48
CA GLY A 42 -0.70 4.65 -6.05
C GLY A 42 -1.45 5.89 -6.51
N GLU A 43 -2.55 5.71 -7.26
CA GLU A 43 -3.42 6.80 -7.70
C GLU A 43 -3.91 7.66 -6.51
N ILE A 44 -4.20 7.02 -5.37
CA ILE A 44 -4.68 7.70 -4.17
C ILE A 44 -3.56 8.47 -3.45
N ASP A 45 -2.33 7.98 -3.52
CA ASP A 45 -1.17 8.64 -2.91
C ASP A 45 -0.76 9.90 -3.67
N GLU A 46 -0.97 9.91 -4.99
CA GLU A 46 -0.67 11.05 -5.87
C GLU A 46 -1.70 12.17 -5.74
N MET A 47 -2.95 11.84 -5.38
CA MET A 47 -4.02 12.83 -5.22
C MET A 47 -3.92 13.62 -3.92
N GLU A 48 -4.21 14.92 -4.01
CA GLU A 48 -4.31 15.75 -2.83
C GLU A 48 -5.60 15.48 -2.03
N GLY A 49 -5.55 15.74 -0.73
CA GLY A 49 -6.69 15.53 0.18
C GLY A 49 -8.00 16.20 -0.29
N PRO A 50 -7.97 17.48 -0.73
CA PRO A 50 -9.14 18.16 -1.27
C PRO A 50 -9.71 17.51 -2.54
N GLU A 51 -8.87 16.92 -3.39
CA GLU A 51 -9.31 16.27 -4.63
C GLU A 51 -10.01 14.94 -4.34
N LEU A 52 -9.49 14.18 -3.37
CA LEU A 52 -10.14 12.95 -2.91
C LEU A 52 -11.50 13.24 -2.26
N LEU A 53 -11.65 14.37 -1.58
CA LEU A 53 -12.94 14.78 -0.98
C LEU A 53 -13.99 15.19 -2.01
N LYS A 54 -13.58 15.59 -3.23
CA LYS A 54 -14.51 15.89 -4.32
C LYS A 54 -15.10 14.61 -4.93
N GLN A 55 -14.51 13.44 -4.67
CA GLN A 55 -15.00 12.18 -5.19
C GLN A 55 -16.28 11.74 -4.46
N PRO A 56 -17.32 11.33 -5.20
CA PRO A 56 -18.60 10.93 -4.61
C PRO A 56 -18.42 9.71 -3.70
N GLY A 57 -18.90 9.81 -2.46
CA GLY A 57 -18.83 8.74 -1.47
C GLY A 57 -17.51 8.66 -0.68
N LEU A 58 -16.54 9.55 -0.93
CA LEU A 58 -15.31 9.62 -0.15
C LEU A 58 -15.37 10.72 0.92
N GLY A 59 -15.61 10.31 2.16
CA GLY A 59 -15.52 11.20 3.33
C GLY A 59 -14.12 11.26 3.93
N VAL A 60 -13.91 12.26 4.80
CA VAL A 60 -12.66 12.44 5.57
C VAL A 60 -12.21 11.15 6.28
N GLY A 61 -13.16 10.39 6.85
CA GLY A 61 -12.88 9.13 7.52
C GLY A 61 -12.30 8.06 6.60
N VAL A 62 -12.82 7.95 5.37
CA VAL A 62 -12.34 7.00 4.35
C VAL A 62 -10.93 7.38 3.92
N ILE A 63 -10.70 8.65 3.61
CA ILE A 63 -9.39 9.18 3.20
C ILE A 63 -8.34 8.94 4.28
N ARG A 64 -8.68 9.23 5.55
CA ARG A 64 -7.77 9.02 6.69
C ARG A 64 -7.38 7.54 6.82
N ARG A 65 -8.32 6.61 6.65
CA ARG A 65 -8.05 5.17 6.70
C ARG A 65 -7.17 4.71 5.56
N VAL A 66 -7.48 5.10 4.32
CA VAL A 66 -6.68 4.70 3.14
C VAL A 66 -5.26 5.24 3.21
N ARG A 67 -5.09 6.49 3.63
CA ARG A 67 -3.75 7.04 3.91
C ARG A 67 -3.03 6.30 5.03
N GLY A 68 -3.76 5.78 6.01
CA GLY A 68 -3.22 4.86 7.02
C GLY A 68 -2.69 3.56 6.42
N ILE A 69 -3.46 2.92 5.52
CA ILE A 69 -3.04 1.71 4.79
C ILE A 69 -1.77 1.99 3.98
N ILE A 70 -1.75 3.08 3.21
CA ILE A 70 -0.59 3.48 2.40
C ILE A 70 0.66 3.67 3.28
N ARG A 71 0.53 4.35 4.43
CA ARG A 71 1.65 4.51 5.37
C ARG A 71 2.17 3.18 5.89
N ASN A 72 1.28 2.23 6.21
CA ASN A 72 1.69 0.89 6.64
C ASN A 72 2.42 0.16 5.52
N CYS A 73 1.93 0.23 4.28
CA CYS A 73 2.60 -0.38 3.13
C CYS A 73 4.00 0.21 2.89
N LYS A 74 4.13 1.55 2.94
CA LYS A 74 5.43 2.25 2.82
C LYS A 74 6.39 1.85 3.96
N ALA A 75 5.89 1.75 5.19
CA ALA A 75 6.68 1.33 6.34
C ALA A 75 7.17 -0.11 6.20
N GLU A 76 6.31 -1.01 5.73
CA GLU A 76 6.65 -2.41 5.50
C GLU A 76 7.69 -2.57 4.38
N GLU A 77 7.55 -1.84 3.26
CA GLU A 77 8.59 -1.84 2.23
C GLU A 77 9.93 -1.29 2.73
N ARG A 78 9.92 -0.24 3.55
CA ARG A 78 11.13 0.28 4.17
C ARG A 78 11.78 -0.78 5.07
N ARG A 79 11.00 -1.49 5.88
CA ARG A 79 11.51 -2.59 6.72
C ARG A 79 12.14 -3.70 5.89
N ARG A 80 11.51 -4.12 4.80
CA ARG A 80 12.08 -5.12 3.88
C ARG A 80 13.38 -4.66 3.25
N ARG A 81 13.47 -3.41 2.80
CA ARG A 81 14.72 -2.83 2.26
C ARG A 81 15.83 -2.83 3.31
N SER A 82 15.53 -2.44 4.54
CA SER A 82 16.50 -2.44 5.64
C SER A 82 16.94 -3.86 6.03
N ALA A 83 16.04 -4.84 6.02
CA ALA A 83 16.37 -6.24 6.29
C ALA A 83 17.26 -6.86 5.19
N THR A 84 16.98 -6.55 3.92
CA THR A 84 17.85 -6.95 2.80
C THR A 84 19.22 -6.26 2.87
N ALA A 85 19.26 -5.00 3.31
CA ALA A 85 20.51 -4.27 3.51
C ALA A 85 21.36 -4.88 4.64
N SER A 86 20.75 -5.28 5.77
CA SER A 86 21.49 -5.89 6.88
C SER A 86 22.07 -7.26 6.53
N LEU A 87 21.40 -8.04 5.67
CA LEU A 87 21.91 -9.31 5.16
C LEU A 87 23.15 -9.15 4.26
N ARG A 88 23.29 -8.02 3.55
CA ARG A 88 24.45 -7.74 2.69
C ARG A 88 25.68 -7.23 3.45
N VAL A 89 25.55 -6.86 4.72
CA VAL A 89 26.61 -6.19 5.51
C VAL A 89 27.30 -7.14 6.51
N ARG A 90 27.09 -8.46 6.42
CA ARG A 90 27.96 -9.42 7.12
C ARG A 90 29.15 -9.77 6.22
N PRO A 91 30.35 -9.20 6.41
CA PRO A 91 31.54 -9.79 5.84
C PRO A 91 31.72 -11.19 6.45
N PRO A 92 32.25 -12.17 5.69
CA PRO A 92 32.65 -13.44 6.28
C PRO A 92 33.67 -13.14 7.38
N ARG A 93 33.41 -13.62 8.60
CA ARG A 93 34.44 -13.66 9.64
C ARG A 93 35.55 -14.56 9.11
N VAL A 94 36.60 -13.96 8.58
CA VAL A 94 37.87 -14.64 8.36
C VAL A 94 38.41 -14.96 9.74
N ALA A 95 38.36 -16.24 10.12
CA ALA A 95 39.13 -16.76 11.23
C ALA A 95 40.54 -17.01 10.70
N LEU A 96 41.50 -16.22 11.18
CA LEU A 96 42.93 -16.51 11.13
C LEU A 96 43.49 -16.30 12.54
#